data_AF-A0AAT9M4A6-F1
#
_entry.id   AF-A0AAT9M4A6-F1
#
_cell.length_a   1.000
_cell.length_b   1.000
_cell.length_c   1.000
_cell.angle_alpha   90.00
_cell.angle_beta   90.00
_cell.angle_gamma   90.00
#
_symmetry.space_group_name_H-M   'P 1'
#
loop_
_entity.id
_entity.type
_entity.pdbx_description
1 polymer ?
#
loop_
_entity_poly.entity_id
_entity_poly.type
_entity_poly.pdbx_seq_one_letter_code
_entity_poly.pdbx_strand_id
1 'polypeptide(L)'
;MSDNDIIGSAPTVPVERILVDHDATKRLGNWTSAGIFEIKARAAQVVVDLRSPDIPDSVEVRLDMQRSMVKLLVPEDATIDQWGLDWEGRGKVKDSQAPTGPTSRVIRLVGASRNSEVRVRRGGLAIVAAMVSRDYIDDVRRAHKEGRLPTVDDPTRDPYGKVS
;
A
#
# COMPACT_ATOMS: atom_id res chain seq x y z
N MET A 1 22.55 -17.30 43.14
CA MET A 1 22.37 -17.63 41.72
C MET A 1 20.89 -17.69 41.49
N SER A 2 20.34 -16.64 40.91
CA SER A 2 18.93 -16.54 40.52
C SER A 2 18.92 -16.00 39.10
N ASP A 3 18.78 -16.94 38.17
CA ASP A 3 18.42 -16.70 36.78
C ASP A 3 16.91 -16.36 36.69
N ASN A 4 16.57 -15.62 35.63
CA ASN A 4 15.25 -15.41 35.03
C ASN A 4 14.25 -14.50 35.78
N ASP A 5 13.53 -13.58 35.15
CA ASP A 5 13.06 -13.50 33.75
C ASP A 5 13.08 -12.04 33.23
N ILE A 6 13.73 -11.80 32.09
CA ILE A 6 13.46 -10.63 31.27
C ILE A 6 12.29 -11.02 30.35
N ILE A 7 11.07 -10.61 30.71
CA ILE A 7 9.92 -10.69 29.82
C ILE A 7 10.15 -9.64 28.72
N GLY A 8 10.80 -10.04 27.63
CA GLY A 8 10.84 -9.25 26.41
C GLY A 8 9.43 -9.11 25.88
N SER A 9 8.88 -7.89 25.91
CA SER A 9 7.65 -7.56 25.18
C SER A 9 7.83 -8.02 23.73
N ALA A 10 6.90 -8.84 23.23
CA ALA A 10 6.89 -9.20 21.82
C ALA A 10 6.92 -7.90 20.98
N PRO A 11 7.72 -7.83 19.90
CA PRO A 11 7.75 -6.65 19.05
C PRO A 11 6.35 -6.37 18.53
N THR A 12 5.85 -5.16 18.78
CA THR A 12 4.56 -4.72 18.23
C THR A 12 4.74 -4.54 16.73
N VAL A 13 4.07 -5.35 15.92
CA VAL A 13 4.04 -5.17 14.47
C VAL A 13 3.39 -3.82 14.17
N PRO A 14 4.06 -2.89 13.45
CA PRO A 14 3.46 -1.60 13.13
C PRO A 14 2.17 -1.79 12.33
N VAL A 15 1.12 -1.06 12.74
CA VAL A 15 -0.20 -1.08 12.10
C VAL A 15 -0.54 0.32 11.62
N GLU A 16 -0.86 0.45 10.34
CA GLU A 16 -1.35 1.70 9.76
C GLU A 16 -2.87 1.73 9.75
N ARG A 17 -3.45 2.84 10.19
CA ARG A 17 -4.91 3.03 10.24
C ARG A 17 -5.32 4.17 9.33
N ILE A 18 -6.20 3.87 8.37
CA ILE A 18 -6.70 4.81 7.38
C ILE A 18 -8.23 4.84 7.52
N LEU A 19 -8.75 5.94 8.08
CA LEU A 19 -10.18 6.22 8.15
C LEU A 19 -10.51 7.36 7.19
N VAL A 20 -11.45 7.13 6.27
CA VAL A 20 -11.89 8.14 5.31
C VAL A 20 -13.40 8.07 5.12
N ASP A 21 -14.04 9.24 5.13
CA ASP A 21 -15.49 9.35 5.02
C ASP A 21 -15.85 10.50 4.08
N HIS A 22 -16.54 10.21 2.97
CA HIS A 22 -16.93 11.17 1.93
C HIS A 22 -15.78 12.01 1.36
N ASP A 23 -14.56 11.47 1.35
CA ASP A 23 -13.35 12.18 0.93
C ASP A 23 -12.35 11.25 0.23
N ALA A 24 -11.20 11.80 -0.16
CA ALA A 24 -10.11 11.07 -0.76
C ALA A 24 -8.79 11.24 0.01
N THR A 25 -8.02 10.16 0.13
CA THR A 25 -6.66 10.20 0.68
C THR A 25 -5.68 9.42 -0.18
N LYS A 26 -4.42 9.84 -0.14
CA LYS A 26 -3.30 9.13 -0.76
C LYS A 26 -2.20 8.93 0.26
N ARG A 27 -1.58 7.75 0.21
CA ARG A 27 -0.39 7.36 0.96
C ARG A 27 0.59 6.78 -0.05
N LEU A 28 1.57 7.58 -0.47
CA LEU A 28 2.42 7.30 -1.62
C LEU A 28 3.91 7.30 -1.24
N GLY A 29 4.74 6.58 -2.00
CA GLY A 29 6.17 6.51 -1.75
C GLY A 29 6.55 5.66 -0.53
N ASN A 30 7.67 6.01 0.11
CA ASN A 30 8.18 5.35 1.33
C ASN A 30 7.58 5.98 2.60
N TRP A 31 6.27 5.85 2.78
CA TRP A 31 5.52 6.52 3.83
C TRP A 31 5.37 5.69 5.12
N THR A 32 5.65 4.39 5.07
CA THR A 32 5.53 3.45 6.20
C THR A 32 6.35 2.19 5.97
N SER A 33 6.59 1.44 7.05
CA SER A 33 7.15 0.08 7.05
C SER A 33 6.17 -0.96 7.64
N ALA A 34 4.91 -0.58 7.84
CA ALA A 34 3.91 -1.47 8.41
C ALA A 34 3.58 -2.66 7.50
N GLY A 35 3.36 -3.82 8.12
CA GLY A 35 2.84 -5.03 7.45
C GLY A 35 1.32 -5.18 7.55
N ILE A 36 0.66 -4.36 8.37
CA ILE A 36 -0.79 -4.44 8.60
C ILE A 36 -1.42 -3.08 8.36
N PHE A 37 -2.48 -3.08 7.57
CA PHE A 37 -3.24 -1.89 7.20
C PHE A 37 -4.72 -2.09 7.55
N GLU A 38 -5.28 -1.17 8.31
CA GLU A 38 -6.71 -1.11 8.63
C GLU A 38 -7.35 0.05 7.87
N ILE A 39 -8.14 -0.26 6.85
CA ILE A 39 -8.78 0.74 5.99
C ILE A 39 -10.29 0.72 6.22
N LYS A 40 -10.80 1.80 6.81
CA LYS A 40 -12.23 2.06 6.95
C LYS A 40 -12.63 3.20 6.02
N ALA A 41 -13.50 2.90 5.05
CA ALA A 41 -13.82 3.84 3.98
C ALA A 41 -15.31 3.87 3.64
N ARG A 42 -15.95 5.02 3.80
CA ARG A 42 -17.36 5.24 3.41
C ARG A 42 -17.49 6.32 2.36
N ALA A 43 -18.06 5.99 1.20
CA ALA A 43 -18.20 6.89 0.06
C ALA A 43 -16.88 7.61 -0.30
N ALA A 44 -15.76 6.88 -0.22
CA ALA A 44 -14.42 7.46 -0.22
C ALA A 44 -13.50 6.86 -1.30
N GLN A 45 -12.41 7.57 -1.59
CA GLN A 45 -11.32 7.08 -2.44
C GLN A 45 -10.01 7.01 -1.66
N VAL A 46 -9.37 5.84 -1.63
CA VAL A 46 -8.10 5.64 -0.93
C VAL A 46 -7.07 5.13 -1.92
N VAL A 47 -5.90 5.76 -1.98
CA VAL A 47 -4.74 5.21 -2.70
C VAL A 47 -3.67 4.86 -1.68
N VAL A 48 -3.25 3.59 -1.66
CA VAL A 48 -2.17 3.10 -0.80
C VAL A 48 -1.07 2.53 -1.66
N ASP A 49 0.12 3.07 -1.51
CA ASP A 49 1.33 2.57 -2.13
C ASP A 49 2.03 1.58 -1.19
N LEU A 50 2.14 0.35 -1.68
CA LEU A 50 2.75 -0.80 -1.01
C LEU A 50 4.04 -1.24 -1.70
N ARG A 51 4.58 -0.40 -2.61
CA ARG A 51 5.81 -0.69 -3.38
C ARG A 51 7.09 -0.43 -2.59
N SER A 52 7.01 0.23 -1.43
CA SER A 52 8.19 0.50 -0.61
C SER A 52 8.95 -0.79 -0.29
N PRO A 53 10.29 -0.81 -0.41
CA PRO A 53 11.10 -1.95 -0.03
C PRO A 53 11.10 -2.19 1.49
N ASP A 54 10.73 -1.18 2.28
CA ASP A 54 10.67 -1.28 3.76
C ASP A 54 9.38 -1.96 4.26
N ILE A 55 8.41 -2.21 3.38
CA ILE A 55 7.20 -2.97 3.68
C ILE A 55 7.51 -4.48 3.56
N PRO A 56 7.13 -5.30 4.56
CA PRO A 56 7.46 -6.72 4.57
C PRO A 56 6.82 -7.51 3.43
N ASP A 57 7.36 -8.69 3.15
CA ASP A 57 6.88 -9.60 2.09
C ASP A 57 5.50 -10.20 2.35
N SER A 58 5.04 -10.17 3.60
CA SER A 58 3.67 -10.53 3.97
C SER A 58 2.94 -9.30 4.47
N VAL A 59 1.87 -8.92 3.75
CA VAL A 59 1.03 -7.77 4.06
C VAL A 59 -0.40 -8.21 4.28
N GLU A 60 -1.04 -7.70 5.34
CA GLU A 60 -2.46 -7.86 5.59
C GLU A 60 -3.18 -6.52 5.46
N VAL A 61 -4.16 -6.45 4.55
CA VAL A 61 -5.02 -5.28 4.38
C VAL A 61 -6.43 -5.64 4.84
N ARG A 62 -6.81 -5.10 6.00
CA ARG A 62 -8.14 -5.23 6.59
C ARG A 62 -9.04 -4.13 6.06
N LEU A 63 -10.12 -4.53 5.41
CA LEU A 63 -11.05 -3.64 4.72
C LEU A 63 -12.39 -3.59 5.45
N ASP A 64 -12.90 -2.38 5.67
CA ASP A 64 -14.28 -2.11 6.03
C ASP A 64 -14.76 -0.98 5.10
N MET A 65 -15.37 -1.37 3.98
CA MET A 65 -15.65 -0.46 2.87
C MET A 65 -17.14 -0.42 2.53
N GLN A 66 -17.68 0.79 2.38
CA GLN A 66 -19.04 1.00 1.88
C GLN A 66 -19.07 2.05 0.77
N ARG A 67 -19.49 1.66 -0.45
CA ARG A 67 -19.54 2.54 -1.64
C ARG A 67 -18.22 3.26 -1.91
N SER A 68 -17.10 2.58 -1.69
CA SER A 68 -15.76 3.17 -1.71
C SER A 68 -14.85 2.48 -2.72
N MET A 69 -13.76 3.15 -3.09
CA MET A 69 -12.72 2.59 -3.95
C MET A 69 -11.36 2.67 -3.27
N VAL A 70 -10.68 1.54 -3.16
CA VAL A 70 -9.28 1.46 -2.70
C VAL A 70 -8.41 1.07 -3.89
N LYS A 71 -7.40 1.87 -4.19
CA LYS A 71 -6.37 1.56 -5.18
C LYS A 71 -5.09 1.18 -4.45
N LEU A 72 -4.63 -0.05 -4.68
CA LEU A 72 -3.35 -0.54 -4.18
C LEU A 72 -2.32 -0.42 -5.30
N LEU A 73 -1.24 0.32 -5.05
CA LEU A 73 -0.04 0.29 -5.90
C LEU A 73 0.88 -0.75 -5.28
N VAL A 74 1.23 -1.79 -6.02
CA VAL A 74 1.95 -2.95 -5.46
C VAL A 74 3.18 -3.27 -6.31
N PRO A 75 4.20 -3.95 -5.77
CA PRO A 75 5.33 -4.45 -6.55
C PRO A 75 4.86 -5.29 -7.74
N GLU A 76 5.67 -5.33 -8.81
CA GLU A 76 5.30 -5.98 -10.07
C GLU A 76 5.02 -7.48 -9.93
N ASP A 77 5.66 -8.14 -8.99
CA ASP A 77 5.56 -9.56 -8.70
C ASP A 77 4.67 -9.87 -7.48
N ALA A 78 3.97 -8.88 -6.94
CA ALA A 78 3.11 -9.07 -5.77
C ALA A 78 1.82 -9.81 -6.13
N THR A 79 1.49 -10.83 -5.34
CA THR A 79 0.23 -11.57 -5.45
C THR A 79 -0.81 -11.06 -4.48
N ILE A 80 -2.07 -11.08 -4.92
CA ILE A 80 -3.22 -10.73 -4.09
C ILE A 80 -3.93 -12.01 -3.67
N ASP A 81 -3.92 -12.29 -2.38
CA ASP A 81 -4.83 -13.27 -1.78
C ASP A 81 -6.09 -12.54 -1.31
N GLN A 82 -7.23 -12.87 -1.90
CA GLN A 82 -8.51 -12.23 -1.59
C GLN A 82 -9.51 -13.19 -0.92
N TRP A 83 -9.05 -14.38 -0.50
CA TRP A 83 -9.94 -15.43 0.02
C TRP A 83 -10.71 -14.98 1.27
N GLY A 84 -10.09 -14.17 2.13
CA GLY A 84 -10.68 -13.71 3.39
C GLY A 84 -11.58 -12.47 3.27
N LEU A 85 -11.95 -12.05 2.05
CA LEU A 85 -12.72 -10.83 1.82
C LEU A 85 -14.19 -11.15 1.51
N ASP A 86 -15.08 -10.62 2.34
CA ASP A 86 -16.53 -10.76 2.20
C ASP A 86 -17.08 -9.72 1.21
N TRP A 87 -17.80 -10.21 0.20
CA TRP A 87 -18.38 -9.41 -0.87
C TRP A 87 -19.87 -9.23 -0.64
N GLU A 88 -20.31 -7.97 -0.47
CA GLU A 88 -21.73 -7.64 -0.45
C GLU A 88 -22.11 -6.75 -1.65
N GLY A 89 -23.17 -7.13 -2.36
CA GLY A 89 -23.65 -6.39 -3.53
C GLY A 89 -22.66 -6.43 -4.69
N ARG A 90 -22.26 -5.26 -5.21
CA ARG A 90 -21.33 -5.17 -6.36
C ARG A 90 -19.85 -5.14 -5.98
N GLY A 91 -19.51 -5.62 -4.78
CA GLY A 91 -18.13 -5.73 -4.29
C GLY A 91 -17.23 -6.52 -5.24
N LYS A 92 -15.99 -6.03 -5.51
CA LYS A 92 -14.98 -6.78 -6.30
C LYS A 92 -13.54 -6.30 -6.09
N VAL A 93 -12.58 -7.20 -6.28
CA VAL A 93 -11.20 -6.83 -6.65
C VAL A 93 -11.07 -6.82 -8.16
N LYS A 94 -10.37 -5.82 -8.71
CA LYS A 94 -9.86 -5.85 -10.07
C LYS A 94 -8.35 -5.95 -10.05
N ASP A 95 -7.89 -7.11 -10.48
CA ASP A 95 -6.49 -7.39 -10.72
C ASP A 95 -6.28 -7.96 -12.13
N SER A 96 -6.18 -7.08 -13.12
CA SER A 96 -5.94 -7.48 -14.52
C SER A 96 -4.46 -7.71 -14.83
N GLN A 97 -3.57 -7.53 -13.85
CA GLN A 97 -2.11 -7.60 -14.01
C GLN A 97 -1.53 -8.60 -13.01
N ALA A 98 -2.28 -9.64 -12.66
CA ALA A 98 -1.82 -10.66 -11.71
C ALA A 98 -0.55 -11.34 -12.26
N PRO A 99 0.50 -11.52 -11.44
CA PRO A 99 1.73 -12.16 -11.88
C PRO A 99 1.46 -13.62 -12.26
N THR A 100 2.15 -14.10 -13.30
CA THR A 100 2.12 -15.50 -13.74
C THR A 100 3.38 -16.28 -13.35
N GLY A 101 4.38 -15.59 -12.80
CA GLY A 101 5.67 -16.14 -12.40
C GLY A 101 5.89 -16.14 -10.88
N PRO A 102 7.13 -16.39 -10.42
CA PRO A 102 7.49 -16.35 -9.01
C PRO A 102 7.12 -15.02 -8.34
N THR A 103 6.73 -15.07 -7.07
CA THR A 103 6.14 -13.95 -6.34
C THR A 103 6.96 -13.68 -5.08
N SER A 104 7.44 -12.45 -4.87
CA SER A 104 8.16 -12.09 -3.64
C SER A 104 7.27 -11.53 -2.53
N ARG A 105 6.10 -10.96 -2.88
CA ARG A 105 5.19 -10.32 -1.92
C ARG A 105 3.78 -10.89 -1.99
N VAL A 106 3.21 -11.20 -0.83
CA VAL A 106 1.81 -11.65 -0.70
C VAL A 106 1.03 -10.59 0.06
N ILE A 107 0.00 -10.06 -0.59
CA ILE A 107 -0.93 -9.09 0.00
C ILE A 107 -2.26 -9.79 0.20
N ARG A 108 -2.60 -10.04 1.46
CA ARG A 108 -3.84 -10.69 1.86
C ARG A 108 -4.89 -9.64 2.20
N LEU A 109 -6.00 -9.68 1.48
CA LEU A 109 -7.16 -8.83 1.69
C LEU A 109 -8.17 -9.58 2.57
N VAL A 110 -8.59 -8.95 3.66
CA VAL A 110 -9.58 -9.50 4.59
C VAL A 110 -10.62 -8.46 4.98
N GLY A 111 -11.76 -8.89 5.50
CA GLY A 111 -12.82 -8.01 6.00
C GLY A 111 -14.01 -7.91 5.05
N ALA A 112 -14.62 -6.74 4.92
CA ALA A 112 -15.88 -6.57 4.19
C ALA A 112 -15.84 -5.45 3.14
N SER A 113 -16.43 -5.72 1.98
CA SER A 113 -16.53 -4.80 0.85
C SER A 113 -17.97 -4.71 0.33
N ARG A 114 -18.67 -3.64 0.74
CA ARG A 114 -20.09 -3.40 0.43
C ARG A 114 -20.25 -2.40 -0.71
N ASN A 115 -20.68 -2.87 -1.88
CA ASN A 115 -20.81 -2.03 -3.10
C ASN A 115 -19.53 -1.22 -3.40
N SER A 116 -18.37 -1.84 -3.15
CA SER A 116 -17.07 -1.21 -3.16
C SER A 116 -16.11 -1.89 -4.14
N GLU A 117 -15.00 -1.25 -4.47
CA GLU A 117 -14.03 -1.78 -5.43
C GLU A 117 -12.60 -1.66 -4.90
N VAL A 118 -11.84 -2.77 -4.94
CA VAL A 118 -10.38 -2.74 -4.80
C VAL A 118 -9.77 -2.79 -6.20
N ARG A 119 -8.84 -1.90 -6.51
CA ARG A 119 -8.09 -1.86 -7.79
C ARG A 119 -6.62 -2.06 -7.54
N VAL A 120 -6.05 -3.06 -8.16
CA VAL A 120 -4.62 -3.38 -8.03
C VAL A 120 -3.89 -2.83 -9.24
N ARG A 121 -2.79 -2.11 -9.02
CA ARG A 121 -1.94 -1.53 -10.07
C ARG A 121 -0.49 -1.94 -9.84
N ARG A 122 0.15 -2.39 -10.93
CA ARG A 122 1.54 -2.84 -10.98
C ARG A 122 2.33 -2.14 -12.07
N GLY A 123 3.66 -2.15 -11.96
CA GLY A 123 4.60 -1.63 -12.95
C GLY A 123 4.30 -0.19 -13.36
N GLY A 124 4.35 0.11 -14.66
CA GLY A 124 4.14 1.46 -15.20
C GLY A 124 2.81 2.12 -14.79
N LEU A 125 1.73 1.35 -14.60
CA LEU A 125 0.45 1.92 -14.14
C LEU A 125 0.50 2.37 -12.68
N ALA A 126 1.31 1.71 -11.84
CA ALA A 126 1.53 2.15 -10.48
C ALA A 126 2.34 3.46 -10.46
N ILE A 127 3.40 3.54 -11.27
CA ILE A 127 4.23 4.73 -11.44
C ILE A 127 3.37 5.93 -11.86
N VAL A 128 2.60 5.79 -12.96
CA VAL A 128 1.73 6.88 -13.45
C VAL A 128 0.67 7.25 -12.42
N ALA A 129 0.08 6.27 -11.72
CA ALA A 129 -0.90 6.56 -10.68
C ALA A 129 -0.31 7.37 -9.50
N ALA A 130 0.96 7.15 -9.17
CA ALA A 130 1.67 7.91 -8.14
C ALA A 130 2.05 9.32 -8.63
N MET A 131 2.45 9.47 -9.90
CA MET A 131 2.83 10.77 -10.48
C MET A 131 1.67 11.77 -10.54
N VAL A 132 0.44 11.29 -10.76
CA VAL A 132 -0.77 12.15 -10.79
C VAL A 132 -1.26 12.42 -9.36
N SER A 133 -0.39 13.01 -8.54
CA SER A 133 -0.66 13.34 -7.14
C SER A 133 0.03 14.64 -6.72
N ARG A 134 -0.49 15.24 -5.64
CA ARG A 134 0.17 16.37 -5.01
C ARG A 134 1.48 15.95 -4.33
N ASP A 135 1.48 14.76 -3.74
CA ASP A 135 2.65 14.17 -3.07
C ASP A 135 3.84 14.05 -4.02
N TYR A 136 3.62 13.66 -5.28
CA TYR A 136 4.68 13.61 -6.30
C TYR A 136 5.23 15.01 -6.62
N ILE A 137 4.36 16.01 -6.76
CA ILE A 137 4.79 17.41 -7.02
C ILE A 137 5.67 17.91 -5.86
N ASP A 138 5.24 17.65 -4.63
CA ASP A 138 5.98 18.09 -3.45
C ASP A 138 7.30 17.31 -3.30
N ASP A 139 7.33 16.02 -3.64
CA ASP A 139 8.55 15.23 -3.67
C ASP A 139 9.53 15.71 -4.74
N VAL A 140 9.08 16.00 -5.96
CA VAL A 140 9.93 16.55 -7.04
C VAL A 140 10.54 17.89 -6.62
N ARG A 141 9.75 18.78 -5.99
CA ARG A 141 10.26 20.07 -5.50
C ARG A 141 11.33 19.90 -4.44
N ARG A 142 11.08 19.00 -3.48
CA ARG A 142 12.05 18.68 -2.43
C ARG A 142 13.31 18.06 -3.03
N ALA A 143 13.14 17.12 -3.96
CA ALA A 143 14.23 16.42 -4.63
C ALA A 143 15.14 17.39 -5.40
N HIS A 144 14.54 18.33 -6.14
CA HIS A 144 15.26 19.38 -6.84
C HIS A 144 16.07 20.27 -5.88
N LYS A 145 15.46 20.69 -4.76
CA LYS A 145 16.13 21.51 -3.74
C LYS A 145 17.33 20.79 -3.12
N GLU A 146 17.23 19.47 -2.94
CA GLU A 146 18.22 18.64 -2.25
C GLU A 146 19.23 17.97 -3.21
N GLY A 147 19.09 18.16 -4.53
CA GLY A 147 19.95 17.53 -5.52
C GLY A 147 19.80 16.00 -5.59
N ARG A 148 18.62 15.47 -5.23
CA ARG A 148 18.29 14.04 -5.24
C ARG A 148 17.22 13.71 -6.29
N LEU A 149 16.90 12.44 -6.44
CA LEU A 149 15.80 11.96 -7.28
C LEU A 149 14.49 11.83 -6.47
N PRO A 150 13.32 12.05 -7.11
CA PRO A 150 12.04 11.76 -6.49
C PRO A 150 11.88 10.24 -6.30
N THR A 151 11.15 9.82 -5.28
CA THR A 151 10.93 8.41 -4.93
C THR A 151 9.45 8.06 -4.87
N VAL A 152 8.53 9.03 -4.96
CA VAL A 152 7.08 8.73 -5.00
C VAL A 152 6.69 7.95 -6.26
N ASP A 153 7.28 8.27 -7.42
CA ASP A 153 7.02 7.54 -8.66
C ASP A 153 7.62 6.13 -8.64
N ASP A 154 8.82 6.00 -8.08
CA ASP A 154 9.55 4.75 -7.90
C ASP A 154 10.15 4.66 -6.49
N PRO A 155 9.46 3.98 -5.54
CA PRO A 155 9.92 3.87 -4.16
C PRO A 155 11.19 3.03 -3.96
N THR A 156 11.60 2.28 -4.99
CA THR A 156 12.81 1.44 -4.98
C THR A 156 14.07 2.19 -5.43
N ARG A 157 13.89 3.41 -5.96
CA ARG A 157 14.98 4.24 -6.47
C ARG A 157 15.92 4.68 -5.34
N ASP A 158 17.23 4.53 -5.55
CA ASP A 158 18.23 5.23 -4.74
C ASP A 158 18.12 6.74 -5.00
N PRO A 159 17.68 7.55 -4.01
CA PRO A 159 17.48 8.98 -4.21
C PRO A 159 18.80 9.71 -4.53
N TYR A 160 19.97 9.16 -4.16
CA TYR A 160 21.27 9.78 -4.41
C TYR A 160 22.00 9.16 -5.61
N GLY A 161 21.37 8.22 -6.31
CA GLY A 161 21.89 7.64 -7.54
C GLY A 161 22.09 8.71 -8.61
N LYS A 162 23.16 8.58 -9.40
CA LYS A 162 23.36 9.44 -10.58
C LYS A 162 22.36 9.05 -11.66
N VAL A 163 21.75 10.04 -12.32
CA VAL A 163 21.01 9.80 -13.57
C VAL A 163 22.04 9.35 -14.61
N SER A 164 21.95 8.09 -15.04
CA SER A 164 22.77 7.54 -16.14
C SER A 164 22.37 8.15 -17.47
#